data_AF-A0A1F4B8U1-F1
#
_entry.id   AF-A0A1F4B8U1-F1
#
_cell.length_a   1.000
_cell.length_b   1.000
_cell.length_c   1.000
_cell.angle_alpha   90.00
_cell.angle_beta   90.00
_cell.angle_gamma   90.00
#
_symmetry.space_group_name_H-M   'P 1'
#
loop_
_entity.id
_entity.type
_entity.pdbx_description
1 polymer ?
#
loop_
_entity_poly.entity_id
_entity_poly.type
_entity_poly.pdbx_seq_one_letter_code
_entity_poly.pdbx_strand_id
1 'polypeptide(L)'
;MRSAAVLLLALGIPGSAPALETAHRLADSDAPHLALARVELLQPRDPDAPRWAEWEALRLTLLVGLRHNGEALERAAALPAGMPRPALRQSLRAAARAAVAEGQGATARAYASRLLWQLEPAPNEARAARLLVIESYAAERQGEAAFRAMLRFEQDYRPLARGVAEQFVERLLDLGMEKEAVNWLAGLDDASALKLQLRLRTGLADADAVIAQARAQLAKGGGPDYWQVLAAAAAKQGNGTLRIEALERLLNHGGGNGARVQPTPAAELWQVYQSEARVAANAGRLLAGDDTAWLDYAARRLGASPQQSRALYAHVARDSAARDTRQIAQLQLVFSLYQSGLDRAALRLFGDDGADSAGVDPQARYLLGNIAEARNAPLLAVRYWQGLAPPPDASAEEWAVRLATMQWRSGAAEAAAGTLRALAKRAQPLPDPAAGRALALAREMLAAAKPDLAQEMLAALLPLAGRSRAREMLYALGGAAESAAQFARAADYFLRSALALDSPAPDAPALQARLAAAMNLARAGYRDDARAQFQWVLKNSKDAAHLDTARRELSRL
;
A
#
# COMPACT_ATOMS: atom_id res chain seq x y z
N MET A 1 -17.59 43.66 47.42
CA MET A 1 -17.34 42.43 48.21
C MET A 1 -17.01 41.29 47.26
N ARG A 2 -15.80 40.73 47.43
CA ARG A 2 -15.30 39.39 47.03
C ARG A 2 -15.19 39.03 45.54
N SER A 3 -14.06 39.47 44.99
CA SER A 3 -13.05 38.70 44.26
C SER A 3 -13.27 37.18 44.10
N ALA A 4 -13.13 36.70 42.86
CA ALA A 4 -12.55 35.40 42.55
C ALA A 4 -11.50 35.61 41.45
N ALA A 5 -10.29 35.96 41.88
CA ALA A 5 -9.10 35.90 41.05
C ALA A 5 -8.80 34.43 40.78
N VAL A 6 -8.88 34.01 39.51
CA VAL A 6 -8.30 32.73 39.09
C VAL A 6 -6.79 32.94 39.04
N LEU A 7 -6.15 32.60 40.15
CA LEU A 7 -4.72 32.44 40.27
C LEU A 7 -4.34 31.25 39.37
N LEU A 8 -3.91 31.54 38.14
CA LEU A 8 -3.18 30.60 37.31
C LEU A 8 -1.81 30.38 37.98
N LEU A 9 -1.78 29.45 38.92
CA LEU A 9 -0.55 28.82 39.37
C LEU A 9 0.10 28.20 38.15
N ALA A 10 1.13 28.87 37.64
CA ALA A 10 2.14 28.27 36.79
C ALA A 10 2.82 27.15 37.60
N LEU A 11 2.21 25.97 37.55
CA LEU A 11 2.89 24.72 37.86
C LEU A 11 3.98 24.58 36.80
N GLY A 12 5.22 24.91 37.18
CA GLY A 12 6.38 24.54 36.39
C GLY A 12 6.31 23.04 36.15
N ILE A 13 6.15 22.64 34.89
CA ILE A 13 6.12 21.23 34.50
C ILE A 13 7.49 20.65 34.85
N PRO A 14 7.60 19.77 35.86
CA PRO A 14 8.80 18.99 36.05
C PRO A 14 8.74 17.88 35.01
N GLY A 15 9.59 17.96 33.99
CA GLY A 15 9.94 16.79 33.19
C GLY A 15 9.98 16.98 31.67
N SER A 16 10.86 17.84 31.14
CA SER A 16 11.33 17.67 29.75
C SER A 16 12.07 16.33 29.56
N ALA A 17 12.64 15.77 30.63
CA ALA A 17 13.33 14.48 30.62
C ALA A 17 12.42 13.28 30.27
N PRO A 18 11.34 12.95 31.01
CA PRO A 18 10.47 11.83 30.63
C PRO A 18 9.84 11.97 29.23
N ALA A 19 9.74 13.18 28.69
CA ALA A 19 9.19 13.43 27.36
C ALA A 19 10.10 12.96 26.22
N LEU A 20 11.40 13.27 26.28
CA LEU A 20 12.39 12.85 25.28
C LEU A 20 12.62 11.33 25.35
N GLU A 21 12.75 10.80 26.56
CA GLU A 21 12.91 9.36 26.82
C GLU A 21 11.71 8.56 26.30
N THR A 22 10.51 9.14 26.35
CA THR A 22 9.30 8.54 25.75
C THR A 22 9.32 8.62 24.22
N ALA A 23 9.81 9.71 23.63
CA ALA A 23 9.96 9.81 22.17
C ALA A 23 10.96 8.76 21.64
N HIS A 24 12.07 8.54 22.36
CA HIS A 24 13.01 7.45 22.06
C HIS A 24 12.35 6.08 22.14
N ARG A 25 11.66 5.75 23.23
CA ARG A 25 10.96 4.45 23.35
C ARG A 25 9.93 4.22 22.25
N LEU A 26 9.23 5.26 21.81
CA LEU A 26 8.30 5.17 20.68
C LEU A 26 9.02 4.87 19.36
N ALA A 27 10.16 5.52 19.11
CA ALA A 27 10.98 5.24 17.95
C ALA A 27 11.53 3.80 17.98
N ASP A 28 11.98 3.34 19.16
CA ASP A 28 12.50 1.98 19.37
C ASP A 28 11.41 0.89 19.30
N SER A 29 10.14 1.26 19.46
CA SER A 29 8.98 0.36 19.42
C SER A 29 8.24 0.42 18.07
N ASP A 30 8.96 0.72 16.98
CA ASP A 30 8.42 0.81 15.61
C ASP A 30 7.25 1.80 15.42
N ALA A 31 7.20 2.88 16.21
CA ALA A 31 6.23 3.98 16.07
C ALA A 31 6.90 5.32 15.65
N PRO A 32 7.64 5.38 14.53
CA PRO A 32 8.45 6.55 14.16
C PRO A 32 7.62 7.81 13.85
N HIS A 33 6.42 7.66 13.29
CA HIS A 33 5.52 8.79 13.03
C HIS A 33 5.01 9.43 14.34
N LEU A 34 4.65 8.60 15.33
CA LEU A 34 4.20 9.08 16.62
C LEU A 34 5.35 9.71 17.42
N ALA A 35 6.55 9.13 17.32
CA ALA A 35 7.76 9.71 17.86
C ALA A 35 8.04 11.10 17.24
N LEU A 36 7.94 11.24 15.91
CA LEU A 36 8.17 12.51 15.22
C LEU A 36 7.15 13.57 15.62
N ALA A 37 5.85 13.25 15.60
CA ALA A 37 4.80 14.17 16.02
C ALA A 37 5.00 14.67 17.46
N ARG A 38 5.50 13.79 18.34
CA ARG A 38 5.84 14.16 19.72
C ARG A 38 7.05 15.10 19.77
N VAL A 39 8.07 14.87 18.97
CA VAL A 39 9.24 15.75 18.84
C VAL A 39 8.85 17.12 18.30
N GLU A 40 7.97 17.19 17.31
CA GLU A 40 7.40 18.44 16.78
C GLU A 40 6.64 19.25 17.83
N LEU A 41 5.87 18.57 18.68
CA LEU A 41 5.08 19.21 19.72
C LEU A 41 5.92 19.70 20.91
N LEU A 42 6.94 18.92 21.32
CA LEU A 42 7.58 19.06 22.62
C LEU A 42 9.03 19.57 22.60
N GLN A 43 9.71 19.60 21.44
CA GLN A 43 11.05 20.17 21.37
C GLN A 43 11.02 21.66 21.74
N PRO A 44 11.94 22.15 22.61
CA PRO A 44 12.08 23.57 22.88
C PRO A 44 12.36 24.37 21.60
N ARG A 45 11.79 25.58 21.50
CA ARG A 45 12.04 26.46 20.35
C ARG A 45 13.42 27.10 20.36
N ASP A 46 13.96 27.34 21.56
CA ASP A 46 15.27 27.93 21.78
C ASP A 46 16.39 26.88 21.62
N PRO A 47 17.34 27.05 20.67
CA PRO A 47 18.47 26.15 20.49
C PRO A 47 19.42 26.03 21.69
N ASP A 48 19.43 27.02 22.58
CA ASP A 48 20.26 27.03 23.78
C ASP A 48 19.58 26.33 24.98
N ALA A 49 18.33 25.88 24.81
CA ALA A 49 17.59 25.20 25.86
C ALA A 49 18.23 23.85 26.25
N PRO A 50 18.09 23.41 27.53
CA PRO A 50 18.62 22.13 27.98
C PRO A 50 18.13 20.96 27.12
N ARG A 51 19.06 20.09 26.71
CA ARG A 51 18.82 18.89 25.87
C ARG A 51 18.21 19.18 24.50
N TRP A 52 18.16 20.43 24.03
CA TRP A 52 17.68 20.77 22.68
C TRP A 52 18.41 19.98 21.59
N ALA A 53 19.72 19.83 21.74
CA ALA A 53 20.55 19.10 20.79
C ALA A 53 20.18 17.61 20.68
N GLU A 54 19.77 16.97 21.77
CA GLU A 54 19.32 15.57 21.74
C GLU A 54 17.98 15.43 21.00
N TRP A 55 17.05 16.36 21.23
CA TRP A 55 15.80 16.43 20.48
C TRP A 55 16.03 16.61 18.98
N GLU A 56 16.96 17.50 18.61
CA GLU A 56 17.26 17.76 17.20
C GLU A 56 17.89 16.56 16.51
N ALA A 57 18.82 15.88 17.19
CA ALA A 57 19.45 14.66 16.68
C ALA A 57 18.42 13.52 16.49
N LEU A 58 17.47 13.38 17.42
CA LEU A 58 16.35 12.45 17.27
C LEU A 58 15.44 12.83 16.10
N ARG A 59 15.06 14.10 15.97
CA ARG A 59 14.24 14.59 14.84
C ARG A 59 14.86 14.23 13.50
N LEU A 60 16.13 14.58 13.30
CA LEU A 60 16.83 14.29 12.04
C LEU A 60 16.88 12.78 11.74
N THR A 61 17.10 11.97 12.78
CA THR A 61 17.08 10.50 12.63
C THR A 61 15.71 9.99 12.18
N LEU A 62 14.64 10.50 12.79
CA LEU A 62 13.25 10.14 12.45
C LEU A 62 12.87 10.61 11.04
N LEU A 63 13.19 11.85 10.66
CA LEU A 63 12.92 12.38 9.32
C LEU A 63 13.57 11.51 8.24
N VAL A 64 14.85 11.15 8.41
CA VAL A 64 15.55 10.25 7.47
C VAL A 64 14.93 8.85 7.44
N GLY A 65 14.56 8.32 8.61
CA GLY A 65 13.87 7.02 8.71
C GLY A 65 12.52 7.02 7.96
N LEU A 66 11.80 8.13 8.02
CA LEU A 66 10.51 8.37 7.36
C LEU A 66 10.64 8.87 5.91
N ARG A 67 11.85 8.92 5.35
CA ARG A 67 12.16 9.41 3.98
C ARG A 67 11.84 10.89 3.74
N HIS A 68 11.72 11.69 4.79
CA HIS A 68 11.60 13.16 4.70
C HIS A 68 13.01 13.79 4.61
N ASN A 69 13.80 13.39 3.61
CA ASN A 69 15.23 13.75 3.56
C ASN A 69 15.46 15.24 3.26
N GLY A 70 14.62 15.87 2.44
CA GLY A 70 14.70 17.31 2.14
C GLY A 70 14.61 18.16 3.42
N GLU A 71 13.59 17.91 4.24
CA GLU A 71 13.43 18.58 5.55
C GLU A 71 14.61 18.31 6.48
N ALA A 72 15.11 17.07 6.52
CA ALA A 72 16.28 16.73 7.32
C ALA A 72 17.52 17.52 6.89
N LEU A 73 17.72 17.77 5.60
CA LEU A 73 18.85 18.55 5.08
C LEU A 73 18.73 20.04 5.39
N GLU A 74 17.54 20.62 5.25
CA GLU A 74 17.28 22.02 5.61
C GLU A 74 17.61 22.28 7.08
N ARG A 75 17.15 21.38 7.96
CA ARG A 75 17.45 21.46 9.40
C ARG A 75 18.93 21.23 9.70
N ALA A 76 19.57 20.27 9.02
CA ALA A 76 20.99 20.00 9.18
C ALA A 76 21.89 21.17 8.76
N ALA A 77 21.47 21.98 7.78
CA ALA A 77 22.18 23.19 7.37
C ALA A 77 22.14 24.29 8.44
N ALA A 78 21.11 24.28 9.30
CA ALA A 78 20.89 25.28 10.35
C ALA A 78 21.35 24.82 11.75
N LEU A 79 22.20 23.79 11.85
CA LEU A 79 22.68 23.28 13.13
C LEU A 79 23.54 24.33 13.88
N PRO A 80 23.30 24.59 15.17
CA PRO A 80 24.11 25.51 15.97
C PRO A 80 25.57 25.09 16.08
N ALA A 81 26.50 26.05 16.03
CA ALA A 81 27.94 25.79 16.11
C ALA A 81 28.39 25.19 17.46
N GLY A 82 27.68 25.50 18.55
CA GLY A 82 27.97 25.04 19.91
C GLY A 82 27.36 23.69 20.29
N MET A 83 26.79 22.94 19.35
CA MET A 83 26.11 21.69 19.63
C MET A 83 27.03 20.66 20.32
N PRO A 84 26.60 19.99 21.40
CA PRO A 84 27.36 18.92 22.04
C PRO A 84 27.79 17.84 21.05
N ARG A 85 29.07 17.42 21.13
CA ARG A 85 29.68 16.48 20.18
C ARG A 85 28.85 15.21 19.91
N PRO A 86 28.26 14.52 20.91
CA PRO A 86 27.45 13.32 20.65
C PRO A 86 26.24 13.60 19.75
N ALA A 87 25.47 14.65 20.06
CA ALA A 87 24.30 15.05 19.27
C ALA A 87 24.70 15.54 17.87
N LEU A 88 25.82 16.25 17.76
CA LEU A 88 26.35 16.70 16.48
C LEU A 88 26.78 15.51 15.60
N ARG A 89 27.45 14.49 16.15
CA ARG A 89 27.81 13.28 15.40
C ARG A 89 26.57 12.56 14.84
N GLN A 90 25.54 12.39 15.67
CA GLN A 90 24.28 11.77 15.23
C GLN A 90 23.59 12.58 14.14
N SER A 91 23.52 13.91 14.31
CA SER A 91 22.92 14.83 13.35
C SER A 91 23.65 14.81 12.01
N LEU A 92 24.99 14.87 12.00
CA LEU A 92 25.78 14.80 10.77
C LEU A 92 25.65 13.44 10.06
N ARG A 93 25.53 12.34 10.81
CA ARG A 93 25.29 11.02 10.23
C ARG A 93 23.93 10.93 9.56
N ALA A 94 22.88 11.48 10.19
CA ALA A 94 21.55 11.56 9.61
C ALA A 94 21.57 12.45 8.35
N ALA A 95 22.19 13.62 8.42
CA ALA A 95 22.33 14.54 7.29
C ALA A 95 23.08 13.92 6.10
N ALA A 96 24.18 13.21 6.34
CA ALA A 96 24.92 12.50 5.29
C ALA A 96 24.06 11.43 4.61
N ARG A 97 23.26 10.67 5.37
CA ARG A 97 22.29 9.70 4.81
C ARG A 97 21.19 10.36 3.99
N ALA A 98 20.64 11.46 4.49
CA ALA A 98 19.65 12.26 3.79
C ALA A 98 20.20 12.75 2.44
N ALA A 99 21.43 13.28 2.44
CA ALA A 99 22.10 13.77 1.24
C ALA A 99 22.37 12.64 0.21
N VAL A 100 22.80 11.46 0.66
CA VAL A 100 22.92 10.29 -0.23
C VAL A 100 21.58 9.92 -0.85
N ALA A 101 20.50 9.90 -0.06
CA ALA A 101 19.17 9.55 -0.53
C ALA A 101 18.61 10.55 -1.56
N GLU A 102 18.95 11.84 -1.42
CA GLU A 102 18.60 12.92 -2.37
C GLU A 102 19.56 13.02 -3.57
N GLY A 103 20.57 12.15 -3.68
CA GLY A 103 21.56 12.21 -4.76
C GLY A 103 22.58 13.34 -4.64
N GLN A 104 22.64 14.04 -3.50
CA GLN A 104 23.57 15.15 -3.23
C GLN A 104 24.90 14.62 -2.66
N GLY A 105 25.69 13.94 -3.49
CA GLY A 105 26.90 13.26 -3.04
C GLY A 105 27.95 14.20 -2.43
N ALA A 106 28.19 15.38 -3.01
CA ALA A 106 29.12 16.37 -2.48
C ALA A 106 28.72 16.84 -1.06
N THR A 107 27.43 17.11 -0.84
CA THR A 107 26.86 17.45 0.47
C THR A 107 27.05 16.31 1.47
N ALA A 108 26.77 15.06 1.04
CA ALA A 108 27.00 13.89 1.88
C ALA A 108 28.45 13.75 2.31
N ARG A 109 29.41 13.96 1.39
CA ARG A 109 30.85 13.93 1.71
C ARG A 109 31.27 15.06 2.64
N ALA A 110 30.67 16.25 2.53
CA ALA A 110 30.93 17.35 3.43
C ALA A 110 30.51 17.03 4.88
N TYR A 111 29.33 16.42 5.07
CA TYR A 111 28.90 15.97 6.39
C TYR A 111 29.73 14.78 6.91
N ALA A 112 30.03 13.80 6.05
CA ALA A 112 30.84 12.64 6.43
C ALA A 112 32.29 13.02 6.76
N SER A 113 32.89 13.98 6.06
CA SER A 113 34.26 14.46 6.34
C SER A 113 34.33 15.20 7.68
N ARG A 114 33.34 16.04 8.00
CA ARG A 114 33.24 16.66 9.33
C ARG A 114 33.12 15.60 10.42
N LEU A 115 32.28 14.60 10.20
CA LEU A 115 32.13 13.48 11.14
C LEU A 115 33.45 12.72 11.33
N LEU A 116 34.16 12.38 10.25
CA LEU A 116 35.40 11.58 10.27
C LEU A 116 36.61 12.33 10.85
N TRP A 117 36.78 13.60 10.48
CA TRP A 117 38.03 14.32 10.72
C TRP A 117 37.95 15.37 11.83
N GLN A 118 36.75 15.86 12.19
CA GLN A 118 36.60 16.92 13.19
C GLN A 118 36.04 16.41 14.53
N LEU A 119 35.34 15.28 14.54
CA LEU A 119 34.60 14.79 15.71
C LEU A 119 35.12 13.49 16.31
N GLU A 120 36.24 12.98 15.80
CA GLU A 120 36.93 11.76 16.26
C GLU A 120 35.93 10.64 16.62
N PRO A 121 35.19 10.11 15.61
CA PRO A 121 34.10 9.20 15.85
C PRO A 121 34.62 7.85 16.34
N ALA A 122 33.78 7.12 17.09
CA ALA A 122 34.13 5.77 17.50
C ALA A 122 34.39 4.87 16.26
N PRO A 123 35.19 3.80 16.35
CA PRO A 123 35.55 2.98 15.18
C PRO A 123 34.37 2.52 14.32
N ASN A 124 33.24 2.15 14.96
CA ASN A 124 32.02 1.74 14.28
C ASN A 124 31.32 2.92 13.57
N GLU A 125 31.34 4.11 14.16
CA GLU A 125 30.83 5.34 13.54
C GLU A 125 31.70 5.77 12.36
N ALA A 126 33.02 5.69 12.50
CA ALA A 126 33.97 5.94 11.42
C ALA A 126 33.74 4.97 10.24
N ARG A 127 33.52 3.69 10.53
CA ARG A 127 33.18 2.67 9.52
C ARG A 127 31.88 3.02 8.79
N ALA A 128 30.83 3.37 9.52
CA ALA A 128 29.55 3.78 8.93
C ALA A 128 29.68 5.05 8.08
N ALA A 129 30.47 6.03 8.52
CA ALA A 129 30.72 7.26 7.78
C ALA A 129 31.48 7.01 6.47
N ARG A 130 32.46 6.09 6.46
CA ARG A 130 33.16 5.68 5.24
C ARG A 130 32.24 4.98 4.22
N LEU A 131 31.28 4.18 4.67
CA LEU A 131 30.26 3.62 3.78
C LEU A 131 29.41 4.72 3.14
N LEU A 132 29.03 5.75 3.89
CA LEU A 132 28.31 6.91 3.33
C LEU A 132 29.13 7.67 2.27
N VAL A 133 30.46 7.74 2.44
CA VAL A 133 31.33 8.31 1.40
C VAL A 133 31.27 7.47 0.12
N ILE A 134 31.34 6.14 0.21
CA ILE A 134 31.20 5.26 -0.95
C ILE A 134 29.83 5.45 -1.62
N GLU A 135 28.75 5.44 -0.83
CA GLU A 135 27.39 5.63 -1.33
C GLU A 135 27.20 7.00 -2.00
N SER A 136 27.87 8.05 -1.49
CA SER A 136 27.82 9.39 -2.08
C SER A 136 28.40 9.44 -3.50
N TYR A 137 29.51 8.73 -3.75
CA TYR A 137 30.09 8.65 -5.09
C TYR A 137 29.20 7.83 -6.02
N ALA A 138 28.62 6.73 -5.52
CA ALA A 138 27.68 5.93 -6.28
C ALA A 138 26.40 6.70 -6.64
N ALA A 139 25.89 7.53 -5.73
CA ALA A 139 24.72 8.38 -5.96
C ALA A 139 24.95 9.42 -7.08
N GLU A 140 26.17 9.95 -7.18
CA GLU A 140 26.60 10.86 -8.26
C GLU A 140 27.09 10.14 -9.53
N ARG A 141 26.90 8.82 -9.63
CA ARG A 141 27.38 7.99 -10.75
C ARG A 141 28.91 8.04 -10.96
N GLN A 142 29.69 8.41 -9.95
CA GLN A 142 31.15 8.47 -10.01
C GLN A 142 31.76 7.09 -9.69
N GLY A 143 31.63 6.15 -10.63
CA GLY A 143 31.98 4.74 -10.42
C GLY A 143 33.42 4.48 -10.00
N GLU A 144 34.40 5.05 -10.70
CA GLU A 144 35.82 4.87 -10.36
C GLU A 144 36.21 5.44 -8.98
N ALA A 145 35.56 6.54 -8.58
CA ALA A 145 35.78 7.13 -7.25
C ALA A 145 35.15 6.24 -6.16
N ALA A 146 33.94 5.73 -6.39
CA ALA A 146 33.29 4.76 -5.51
C ALA A 146 34.15 3.50 -5.35
N PHE A 147 34.63 2.93 -6.46
CA PHE A 147 35.48 1.74 -6.45
C PHE A 147 36.79 1.95 -5.67
N ARG A 148 37.50 3.07 -5.89
CA ARG A 148 38.70 3.41 -5.11
C ARG A 148 38.41 3.55 -3.61
N ALA A 149 37.28 4.15 -3.25
CA ALA A 149 36.84 4.26 -1.87
C ALA A 149 36.51 2.88 -1.25
N MET A 150 35.91 1.96 -2.03
CA MET A 150 35.66 0.58 -1.62
C MET A 150 36.96 -0.19 -1.37
N LEU A 151 37.95 -0.07 -2.25
CA LEU A 151 39.28 -0.67 -2.06
C LEU A 151 39.95 -0.14 -0.78
N ARG A 152 39.86 1.17 -0.55
CA ARG A 152 40.40 1.78 0.68
C ARG A 152 39.68 1.26 1.92
N PHE A 153 38.35 1.15 1.85
CA PHE A 153 37.56 0.58 2.94
C PHE A 153 37.96 -0.86 3.24
N GLU A 154 38.16 -1.68 2.21
CA GLU A 154 38.60 -3.06 2.41
C GLU A 154 39.97 -3.12 3.10
N GLN A 155 40.93 -2.29 2.68
CA GLN A 155 42.25 -2.20 3.33
C GLN A 155 42.14 -1.85 4.82
N ASP A 156 41.27 -0.90 5.16
CA ASP A 156 41.07 -0.44 6.54
C ASP A 156 40.29 -1.46 7.40
N TYR A 157 39.52 -2.39 6.80
CA TYR A 157 38.57 -3.28 7.49
C TYR A 157 38.61 -4.74 7.05
N ARG A 158 39.80 -5.36 7.03
CA ARG A 158 39.93 -6.81 6.75
C ARG A 158 39.66 -7.68 8.00
N PRO A 159 38.96 -8.82 7.86
CA PRO A 159 38.28 -9.31 6.66
C PRO A 159 36.97 -8.55 6.36
N LEU A 160 36.63 -8.42 5.08
CA LEU A 160 35.41 -7.73 4.67
C LEU A 160 34.18 -8.56 5.06
N ALA A 161 33.26 -7.96 5.81
CA ALA A 161 32.00 -8.60 6.16
C ALA A 161 31.15 -8.86 4.89
N ARG A 162 30.53 -10.04 4.80
CA ARG A 162 29.73 -10.47 3.64
C ARG A 162 28.68 -9.45 3.19
N GLY A 163 27.89 -8.90 4.12
CA GLY A 163 26.88 -7.89 3.78
C GLY A 163 27.46 -6.60 3.19
N VAL A 164 28.72 -6.27 3.47
CA VAL A 164 29.41 -5.13 2.83
C VAL A 164 29.90 -5.51 1.43
N ALA A 165 30.40 -6.74 1.24
CA ALA A 165 30.75 -7.26 -0.08
C ALA A 165 29.53 -7.28 -1.01
N GLU A 166 28.37 -7.74 -0.51
CA GLU A 166 27.10 -7.71 -1.24
C GLU A 166 26.73 -6.29 -1.67
N GLN A 167 26.78 -5.32 -0.75
CA GLN A 167 26.54 -3.90 -1.07
C GLN A 167 27.52 -3.35 -2.12
N PHE A 168 28.80 -3.67 -2.03
CA PHE A 168 29.79 -3.18 -3.01
C PHE A 168 29.50 -3.73 -4.41
N VAL A 169 29.21 -5.03 -4.50
CA VAL A 169 28.86 -5.67 -5.78
C VAL A 169 27.59 -5.06 -6.36
N GLU A 170 26.52 -4.94 -5.58
CA GLU A 170 25.26 -4.32 -6.04
C GLU A 170 25.48 -2.91 -6.60
N ARG A 171 26.22 -2.07 -5.89
CA ARG A 171 26.50 -0.69 -6.33
C ARG A 171 27.33 -0.65 -7.61
N LEU A 172 28.30 -1.53 -7.76
CA LEU A 172 29.11 -1.58 -8.99
C LEU A 172 28.31 -2.14 -10.17
N LEU A 173 27.43 -3.11 -9.95
CA LEU A 173 26.50 -3.59 -10.98
C LEU A 173 25.51 -2.49 -11.42
N ASP A 174 25.03 -1.66 -10.48
CA ASP A 174 24.18 -0.48 -10.76
C ASP A 174 24.90 0.59 -11.60
N LEU A 175 26.23 0.64 -11.48
CA LEU A 175 27.11 1.58 -12.18
C LEU A 175 27.68 1.01 -13.49
N GLY A 176 27.35 -0.24 -13.85
CA GLY A 176 27.89 -0.91 -15.04
C GLY A 176 29.39 -1.23 -14.94
N MET A 177 29.87 -1.44 -13.71
CA MET A 177 31.27 -1.76 -13.38
C MET A 177 31.40 -3.25 -13.04
N GLU A 178 30.94 -4.12 -13.93
CA GLU A 178 30.89 -5.55 -13.66
C GLU A 178 32.27 -6.18 -13.47
N LYS A 179 33.29 -5.67 -14.17
CA LYS A 179 34.67 -6.19 -14.08
C LYS A 179 35.27 -5.91 -12.71
N GLU A 180 35.04 -4.72 -12.17
CA GLU A 180 35.51 -4.30 -10.85
C GLU A 180 34.75 -5.01 -9.73
N ALA A 181 33.46 -5.31 -9.93
CA ALA A 181 32.66 -6.06 -8.97
C ALA A 181 33.21 -7.47 -8.69
N VAL A 182 33.94 -8.08 -9.65
CA VAL A 182 34.57 -9.41 -9.48
C VAL A 182 35.53 -9.46 -8.29
N ASN A 183 36.11 -8.33 -7.87
CA ASN A 183 37.03 -8.27 -6.72
C ASN A 183 36.40 -8.82 -5.43
N TRP A 184 35.08 -8.71 -5.27
CA TRP A 184 34.37 -9.19 -4.08
C TRP A 184 33.53 -10.44 -4.33
N LEU A 185 33.66 -11.09 -5.49
CA LEU A 185 32.91 -12.30 -5.85
C LEU A 185 33.08 -13.44 -4.83
N ALA A 186 34.29 -13.61 -4.29
CA ALA A 186 34.60 -14.64 -3.30
C ALA A 186 33.92 -14.39 -1.94
N GLY A 187 33.56 -13.13 -1.64
CA GLY A 187 32.85 -12.74 -0.42
C GLY A 187 31.34 -12.97 -0.47
N LEU A 188 30.80 -13.33 -1.65
CA LEU A 188 29.37 -13.59 -1.85
C LEU A 188 29.03 -15.07 -1.61
N ASP A 189 27.79 -15.31 -1.17
CA ASP A 189 27.24 -16.67 -1.11
C ASP A 189 27.30 -17.38 -2.45
N ASP A 190 27.70 -18.65 -2.44
CA ASP A 190 27.62 -19.50 -3.62
C ASP A 190 26.18 -19.67 -4.12
N ALA A 191 25.22 -19.67 -3.20
CA ALA A 191 23.80 -19.79 -3.53
C ALA A 191 23.16 -18.48 -4.01
N SER A 192 23.77 -17.32 -3.79
CA SER A 192 23.09 -16.02 -3.94
C SER A 192 22.77 -15.65 -5.39
N ALA A 193 21.60 -15.05 -5.62
CA ALA A 193 21.20 -14.51 -6.92
C ALA A 193 22.19 -13.44 -7.43
N LEU A 194 22.72 -12.60 -6.53
CA LEU A 194 23.70 -11.56 -6.86
C LEU A 194 24.99 -12.15 -7.45
N LYS A 195 25.51 -13.24 -6.87
CA LYS A 195 26.70 -13.94 -7.40
C LYS A 195 26.43 -14.54 -8.77
N LEU A 196 25.26 -15.17 -8.96
CA LEU A 196 24.86 -15.70 -10.27
C LEU A 196 24.75 -14.59 -11.33
N GLN A 197 24.15 -13.45 -10.97
CA GLN A 197 24.02 -12.30 -11.84
C GLN A 197 25.39 -11.74 -12.25
N LEU A 198 26.30 -11.55 -11.29
CA LEU A 198 27.65 -11.06 -11.56
C LEU A 198 28.41 -12.03 -12.47
N ARG A 199 28.37 -13.33 -12.20
CA ARG A 199 29.02 -14.36 -13.03
C ARG A 199 28.46 -14.38 -14.46
N LEU A 200 27.14 -14.27 -14.60
CA LEU A 200 26.49 -14.19 -15.89
C LEU A 200 26.95 -12.96 -16.68
N ARG A 201 26.95 -11.76 -16.07
CA ARG A 201 27.31 -10.52 -16.77
C ARG A 201 28.78 -10.48 -17.17
N THR A 202 29.66 -10.99 -16.32
CA THR A 202 31.12 -11.04 -16.54
C THR A 202 31.58 -12.20 -17.43
N GLY A 203 30.68 -13.14 -17.76
CA GLY A 203 31.04 -14.31 -18.57
C GLY A 203 31.80 -15.39 -17.80
N LEU A 204 31.83 -15.32 -16.45
CA LEU A 204 32.42 -16.34 -15.57
C LEU A 204 31.52 -17.57 -15.38
N ALA A 205 30.30 -17.55 -15.94
CA ALA A 205 29.41 -18.69 -16.05
C ALA A 205 28.58 -18.57 -17.33
N ASP A 206 28.36 -19.71 -17.99
CA ASP A 206 27.51 -19.79 -19.16
C ASP A 206 26.02 -19.67 -18.78
N ALA A 207 25.22 -19.18 -19.73
CA ALA A 207 23.78 -18.96 -19.52
C ALA A 207 23.05 -20.24 -19.06
N ASP A 208 23.39 -21.41 -19.64
CA ASP A 208 22.77 -22.68 -19.27
C ASP A 208 23.05 -23.10 -17.82
N ALA A 209 24.29 -22.92 -17.37
CA ALA A 209 24.67 -23.22 -15.99
C ALA A 209 23.95 -22.28 -15.00
N VAL A 210 23.83 -21.00 -15.35
CA VAL A 210 23.11 -20.00 -14.56
C VAL A 210 21.60 -20.32 -14.50
N ILE A 211 21.00 -20.71 -15.62
CA ILE A 211 19.59 -21.13 -15.69
C ILE A 211 19.34 -22.34 -14.80
N ALA A 212 20.19 -23.37 -14.88
CA ALA A 212 20.06 -24.57 -14.06
C ALA A 212 20.15 -24.23 -12.56
N GLN A 213 21.11 -23.40 -12.16
CA GLN A 213 21.30 -22.98 -10.76
C GLN A 213 20.13 -22.14 -10.26
N ALA A 214 19.68 -21.15 -11.04
CA ALA A 214 18.55 -20.31 -10.65
C ALA A 214 17.24 -21.14 -10.53
N ARG A 215 16.98 -22.09 -11.44
CA ARG A 215 15.84 -23.02 -11.32
C ARG A 215 15.93 -23.89 -10.07
N ALA A 216 17.11 -24.41 -9.75
CA ALA A 216 17.31 -25.21 -8.55
C ALA A 216 17.04 -24.40 -7.27
N GLN A 217 17.38 -23.12 -7.24
CA GLN A 217 17.07 -22.24 -6.09
C GLN A 217 15.57 -21.91 -6.02
N LEU A 218 14.93 -21.63 -7.15
CA LEU A 218 13.48 -21.39 -7.20
C LEU A 218 12.67 -22.61 -6.74
N ALA A 219 13.11 -23.82 -7.10
CA ALA A 219 12.49 -25.06 -6.63
C ALA A 219 12.59 -25.24 -5.09
N LYS A 220 13.58 -24.60 -4.45
CA LYS A 220 13.77 -24.59 -2.99
C LYS A 220 13.06 -23.42 -2.30
N GLY A 221 12.23 -22.65 -3.02
CA GLY A 221 11.56 -21.45 -2.49
C GLY A 221 12.42 -20.18 -2.55
N GLY A 222 13.39 -20.10 -3.46
CA GLY A 222 14.18 -18.90 -3.70
C GLY A 222 13.32 -17.67 -4.03
N GLY A 223 13.79 -16.49 -3.59
CA GLY A 223 13.09 -15.21 -3.76
C GLY A 223 13.01 -14.70 -5.22
N PRO A 224 12.38 -13.52 -5.43
CA PRO A 224 12.15 -12.96 -6.75
C PRO A 224 13.43 -12.65 -7.56
N ASP A 225 14.57 -12.44 -6.90
CA ASP A 225 15.83 -12.09 -7.55
C ASP A 225 16.33 -13.21 -8.49
N TYR A 226 16.02 -14.48 -8.20
CA TYR A 226 16.35 -15.59 -9.10
C TYR A 226 15.55 -15.54 -10.41
N TRP A 227 14.33 -14.99 -10.40
CA TRP A 227 13.59 -14.74 -11.65
C TRP A 227 14.26 -13.63 -12.48
N GLN A 228 14.89 -12.63 -11.85
CA GLN A 228 15.67 -11.61 -12.58
C GLN A 228 16.91 -12.23 -13.23
N VAL A 229 17.62 -13.10 -12.50
CA VAL A 229 18.75 -13.86 -13.04
C VAL A 229 18.31 -14.73 -14.22
N LEU A 230 17.18 -15.43 -14.11
CA LEU A 230 16.62 -16.23 -15.21
C LEU A 230 16.27 -15.37 -16.43
N ALA A 231 15.61 -14.22 -16.25
CA ALA A 231 15.28 -13.33 -17.36
C ALA A 231 16.53 -12.86 -18.11
N ALA A 232 17.58 -12.47 -17.36
CA ALA A 232 18.85 -12.04 -17.94
C ALA A 232 19.59 -13.19 -18.66
N ALA A 233 19.58 -14.39 -18.09
CA ALA A 233 20.22 -15.55 -18.71
C ALA A 233 19.48 -16.01 -19.97
N ALA A 234 18.14 -16.02 -19.93
CA ALA A 234 17.30 -16.32 -21.08
C ALA A 234 17.49 -15.30 -22.20
N ALA A 235 17.67 -14.01 -21.88
CA ALA A 235 18.00 -12.97 -22.85
C ALA A 235 19.35 -13.25 -23.53
N LYS A 236 20.39 -13.63 -22.78
CA LYS A 236 21.70 -14.02 -23.36
C LYS A 236 21.61 -15.26 -24.27
N GLN A 237 20.75 -16.22 -23.93
CA GLN A 237 20.54 -17.43 -24.74
C GLN A 237 19.67 -17.19 -25.99
N GLY A 238 18.93 -16.08 -26.04
CA GLY A 238 17.87 -15.88 -27.05
C GLY A 238 16.63 -16.75 -26.81
N ASN A 239 16.42 -17.23 -25.58
CA ASN A 239 15.28 -18.05 -25.21
C ASN A 239 14.07 -17.17 -24.81
N GLY A 240 13.29 -16.74 -25.79
CA GLY A 240 12.16 -15.83 -25.59
C GLY A 240 11.06 -16.40 -24.69
N THR A 241 10.70 -17.67 -24.88
CA THR A 241 9.72 -18.38 -24.04
C THR A 241 10.12 -18.37 -22.55
N LEU A 242 11.38 -18.69 -22.22
CA LEU A 242 11.86 -18.65 -20.82
C LEU A 242 11.92 -17.22 -20.27
N ARG A 243 12.29 -16.24 -21.11
CA ARG A 243 12.31 -14.84 -20.70
C ARG A 243 10.91 -14.32 -20.36
N ILE A 244 9.89 -14.71 -21.14
CA ILE A 244 8.48 -14.42 -20.86
C ILE A 244 8.09 -15.01 -19.50
N GLU A 245 8.37 -16.28 -19.26
CA GLU A 245 8.06 -16.94 -17.98
C GLU A 245 8.66 -16.16 -16.81
N ALA A 246 9.94 -15.82 -16.90
CA ALA A 246 10.65 -15.11 -15.84
C ALA A 246 10.06 -13.71 -15.58
N LEU A 247 9.78 -12.94 -16.63
CA LEU A 247 9.19 -11.60 -16.52
C LEU A 247 7.75 -11.62 -15.98
N GLU A 248 6.94 -12.59 -16.41
CA GLU A 248 5.59 -12.82 -15.84
C GLU A 248 5.67 -13.13 -14.34
N ARG A 249 6.63 -13.96 -13.93
CA ARG A 249 6.84 -14.30 -12.51
C ARG A 249 7.33 -13.10 -11.70
N LEU A 250 8.22 -12.27 -12.25
CA LEU A 250 8.67 -11.03 -11.62
C LEU A 250 7.52 -10.05 -11.41
N LEU A 251 6.73 -9.83 -12.46
CA LEU A 251 5.51 -9.04 -12.38
C LEU A 251 4.49 -9.64 -11.40
N ASN A 252 4.52 -10.94 -11.15
CA ASN A 252 3.63 -11.54 -10.16
C ASN A 252 4.12 -11.35 -8.71
N HIS A 253 5.42 -11.45 -8.43
CA HIS A 253 5.92 -11.45 -7.05
C HIS A 253 6.02 -10.06 -6.41
N GLY A 254 6.23 -9.00 -7.20
CA GLY A 254 6.37 -7.64 -6.69
C GLY A 254 7.81 -7.14 -6.75
N GLY A 255 8.01 -6.11 -7.59
CA GLY A 255 9.29 -5.45 -7.79
C GLY A 255 9.28 -4.78 -9.17
N GLY A 256 8.76 -3.56 -9.24
CA GLY A 256 8.65 -2.87 -10.52
C GLY A 256 8.08 -1.46 -10.45
N ASN A 257 8.37 -0.71 -9.39
CA ASN A 257 8.30 0.76 -9.44
C ASN A 257 9.32 1.33 -8.45
N GLY A 258 10.59 1.03 -8.72
CA GLY A 258 11.70 1.84 -8.23
C GLY A 258 12.02 2.83 -9.34
N ALA A 259 11.86 4.13 -9.06
CA ALA A 259 12.21 5.21 -9.96
C ALA A 259 13.69 5.14 -10.35
N ARG A 260 14.01 4.45 -11.45
CA ARG A 260 15.25 4.53 -12.20
C ARG A 260 14.93 4.35 -13.67
N VAL A 261 15.75 4.97 -14.51
CA VAL A 261 15.66 5.15 -15.97
C VAL A 261 15.72 3.82 -16.78
N GLN A 262 15.29 2.69 -16.22
CA GLN A 262 15.24 1.39 -16.91
C GLN A 262 13.79 1.03 -17.28
N PRO A 263 13.56 0.28 -18.37
CA PRO A 263 12.22 -0.21 -18.70
C PRO A 263 11.66 -1.00 -17.52
N THR A 264 10.39 -0.77 -17.16
CA THR A 264 9.73 -1.61 -16.17
C THR A 264 9.67 -3.05 -16.69
N PRO A 265 9.61 -4.07 -15.81
CA PRO A 265 9.42 -5.45 -16.26
C PRO A 265 8.19 -5.64 -17.15
N ALA A 266 7.16 -4.77 -17.03
CA ALA A 266 6.00 -4.77 -17.91
C ALA A 266 6.34 -4.28 -19.33
N ALA A 267 7.07 -3.17 -19.46
CA ALA A 267 7.52 -2.66 -20.75
C ALA A 267 8.44 -3.67 -21.46
N GLU A 268 9.36 -4.29 -20.72
CA GLU A 268 10.22 -5.35 -21.23
C GLU A 268 9.39 -6.57 -21.67
N LEU A 269 8.43 -7.01 -20.86
CA LEU A 269 7.57 -8.15 -21.20
C LEU A 269 6.78 -7.92 -22.49
N TRP A 270 6.22 -6.72 -22.68
CA TRP A 270 5.55 -6.39 -23.94
C TRP A 270 6.47 -6.48 -25.15
N GLN A 271 7.73 -6.03 -25.04
CA GLN A 271 8.71 -6.15 -26.12
C GLN A 271 9.05 -7.61 -26.41
N VAL A 272 9.26 -8.42 -25.36
CA VAL A 272 9.59 -9.84 -25.51
C VAL A 272 8.42 -10.60 -26.13
N TYR A 273 7.18 -10.34 -25.69
CA TYR A 273 5.98 -10.89 -26.32
C TYR A 273 5.95 -10.62 -27.82
N GLN A 274 6.24 -9.38 -28.24
CA GLN A 274 6.26 -9.03 -29.66
C GLN A 274 7.31 -9.79 -30.46
N SER A 275 8.53 -9.93 -29.91
CA SER A 275 9.58 -10.69 -30.59
C SER A 275 9.26 -12.19 -30.66
N GLU A 276 8.75 -12.79 -29.58
CA GLU A 276 8.44 -14.22 -29.52
C GLU A 276 7.23 -14.56 -30.39
N ALA A 277 6.22 -13.69 -30.44
CA ALA A 277 5.05 -13.86 -31.29
C ALA A 277 5.44 -13.96 -32.77
N ARG A 278 6.38 -13.11 -33.23
CA ARG A 278 6.91 -13.18 -34.61
C ARG A 278 7.65 -14.48 -34.88
N VAL A 279 8.46 -14.96 -33.94
CA VAL A 279 9.15 -16.25 -34.07
C VAL A 279 8.13 -17.39 -34.17
N ALA A 280 7.14 -17.42 -33.28
CA ALA A 280 6.09 -18.43 -33.26
C ALA A 280 5.22 -18.39 -34.53
N ALA A 281 4.86 -17.20 -35.00
CA ALA A 281 4.07 -17.00 -36.21
C ALA A 281 4.82 -17.45 -37.47
N ASN A 282 6.10 -17.11 -37.59
CA ASN A 282 6.94 -17.57 -38.70
C ASN A 282 7.08 -19.10 -38.70
N ALA A 283 7.29 -19.71 -37.53
CA ALA A 283 7.31 -21.17 -37.39
C ALA A 283 5.95 -21.81 -37.75
N GLY A 284 4.85 -21.12 -37.43
CA GLY A 284 3.49 -21.50 -37.81
C GLY A 284 3.07 -21.16 -39.24
N ARG A 285 3.94 -20.48 -40.02
CA ARG A 285 3.64 -19.94 -41.36
C ARG A 285 2.37 -19.07 -41.39
N LEU A 286 2.15 -18.30 -40.34
CA LEU A 286 1.02 -17.39 -40.24
C LEU A 286 1.26 -16.16 -41.12
N LEU A 287 0.21 -15.72 -41.83
CA LEU A 287 0.28 -14.52 -42.65
C LEU A 287 0.10 -13.27 -41.77
N ALA A 288 0.85 -12.21 -42.06
CA ALA A 288 0.64 -10.92 -41.41
C ALA A 288 -0.74 -10.35 -41.81
N GLY A 289 -1.53 -9.93 -40.83
CA GLY A 289 -2.88 -9.39 -41.03
C GLY A 289 -4.01 -10.42 -41.04
N ASP A 290 -3.71 -11.73 -41.02
CA ASP A 290 -4.72 -12.78 -40.75
C ASP A 290 -4.87 -12.99 -39.24
N ASP A 291 -5.39 -11.98 -38.55
CA ASP A 291 -5.46 -11.96 -37.09
C ASP A 291 -6.30 -13.14 -36.53
N THR A 292 -7.26 -13.65 -37.31
CA THR A 292 -8.04 -14.84 -36.98
C THR A 292 -7.19 -16.09 -36.89
N ALA A 293 -6.31 -16.34 -37.87
CA ALA A 293 -5.38 -17.46 -37.82
C ALA A 293 -4.40 -17.34 -36.66
N TRP A 294 -3.98 -16.12 -36.31
CA TRP A 294 -3.12 -15.87 -35.14
C TRP A 294 -3.81 -16.22 -33.82
N LEU A 295 -5.07 -15.82 -33.64
CA LEU A 295 -5.87 -16.18 -32.46
C LEU A 295 -6.08 -17.68 -32.34
N ASP A 296 -6.46 -18.36 -33.43
CA ASP A 296 -6.65 -19.82 -33.44
C ASP A 296 -5.35 -20.56 -33.12
N TYR A 297 -4.24 -20.10 -33.68
CA TYR A 297 -2.92 -20.66 -33.41
C TYR A 297 -2.51 -20.46 -31.95
N ALA A 298 -2.78 -19.29 -31.38
CA ALA A 298 -2.53 -18.99 -29.97
C ALA A 298 -3.36 -19.92 -29.06
N ALA A 299 -4.66 -20.11 -29.36
CA ALA A 299 -5.56 -20.93 -28.56
C ALA A 299 -5.12 -22.40 -28.49
N ARG A 300 -4.73 -23.00 -29.63
CA ARG A 300 -4.25 -24.39 -29.69
C ARG A 300 -2.99 -24.64 -28.87
N ARG A 301 -2.17 -23.60 -28.65
CA ARG A 301 -0.92 -23.68 -27.88
C ARG A 301 -1.09 -23.40 -26.39
N LEU A 302 -2.25 -22.93 -25.95
CA LEU A 302 -2.44 -22.48 -24.56
C LEU A 302 -2.10 -23.57 -23.54
N GLY A 303 -2.45 -24.83 -23.82
CA GLY A 303 -2.15 -25.96 -22.93
C GLY A 303 -0.69 -26.46 -22.97
N ALA A 304 -0.06 -26.44 -24.16
CA ALA A 304 1.28 -27.01 -24.34
C ALA A 304 2.41 -25.98 -24.18
N SER A 305 2.16 -24.72 -24.51
CA SER A 305 3.15 -23.64 -24.54
C SER A 305 2.46 -22.31 -24.17
N PRO A 306 2.03 -22.15 -22.90
CA PRO A 306 1.23 -21.01 -22.47
C PRO A 306 1.93 -19.65 -22.68
N GLN A 307 3.25 -19.60 -22.54
CA GLN A 307 4.04 -18.38 -22.77
C GLN A 307 4.01 -17.94 -24.25
N GLN A 308 4.13 -18.89 -25.18
CA GLN A 308 4.02 -18.61 -26.62
C GLN A 308 2.59 -18.20 -26.99
N SER A 309 1.59 -18.86 -26.42
CA SER A 309 0.18 -18.50 -26.58
C SER A 309 -0.08 -17.05 -26.12
N ARG A 310 0.41 -16.68 -24.94
CA ARG A 310 0.33 -15.30 -24.43
C ARG A 310 1.09 -14.29 -25.28
N ALA A 311 2.25 -14.64 -25.82
CA ALA A 311 2.97 -13.79 -26.76
C ALA A 311 2.12 -13.47 -28.00
N LEU A 312 1.49 -14.49 -28.60
CA LEU A 312 0.62 -14.31 -29.77
C LEU A 312 -0.62 -13.46 -29.44
N TYR A 313 -1.28 -13.70 -28.30
CA TYR A 313 -2.39 -12.84 -27.85
C TYR A 313 -1.93 -11.39 -27.62
N ALA A 314 -0.78 -11.19 -26.99
CA ALA A 314 -0.20 -9.87 -26.76
C ALA A 314 0.09 -9.12 -28.07
N HIS A 315 0.57 -9.84 -29.10
CA HIS A 315 0.78 -9.26 -30.43
C HIS A 315 -0.54 -8.79 -31.06
N VAL A 316 -1.53 -9.68 -31.15
CA VAL A 316 -2.84 -9.35 -31.73
C VAL A 316 -3.53 -8.21 -30.94
N ALA A 317 -3.41 -8.22 -29.61
CA ALA A 317 -3.99 -7.19 -28.72
C ALA A 317 -3.45 -5.77 -29.00
N ARG A 318 -2.21 -5.65 -29.49
CA ARG A 318 -1.56 -4.37 -29.79
C ARG A 318 -1.64 -3.99 -31.27
N ASP A 319 -1.41 -4.95 -32.16
CA ASP A 319 -1.10 -4.66 -33.56
C ASP A 319 -2.28 -4.93 -34.52
N SER A 320 -3.33 -5.64 -34.08
CA SER A 320 -4.50 -5.89 -34.94
C SER A 320 -5.19 -4.58 -35.32
N ALA A 321 -5.59 -4.42 -36.58
CA ALA A 321 -6.33 -3.25 -37.05
C ALA A 321 -7.80 -3.27 -36.58
N ALA A 322 -8.38 -4.46 -36.45
CA ALA A 322 -9.77 -4.65 -36.04
C ALA A 322 -9.92 -4.51 -34.52
N ARG A 323 -10.80 -3.61 -34.08
CA ARG A 323 -11.05 -3.34 -32.66
C ARG A 323 -11.51 -4.59 -31.91
N ASP A 324 -12.47 -5.33 -32.48
CA ASP A 324 -13.04 -6.51 -31.84
C ASP A 324 -11.98 -7.61 -31.66
N THR A 325 -11.12 -7.78 -32.66
CA THR A 325 -10.01 -8.74 -32.60
C THR A 325 -8.98 -8.37 -31.55
N ARG A 326 -8.62 -7.07 -31.43
CA ARG A 326 -7.78 -6.60 -30.31
C ARG A 326 -8.42 -6.92 -28.97
N GLN A 327 -9.72 -6.67 -28.83
CA GLN A 327 -10.45 -6.88 -27.58
C GLN A 327 -10.51 -8.37 -27.18
N ILE A 328 -10.79 -9.26 -28.14
CA ILE A 328 -10.73 -10.71 -27.91
C ILE A 328 -9.34 -11.12 -27.44
N ALA A 329 -8.28 -10.65 -28.10
CA ALA A 329 -6.90 -10.97 -27.74
C ALA A 329 -6.52 -10.45 -26.33
N GLN A 330 -6.95 -9.25 -25.98
CA GLN A 330 -6.76 -8.68 -24.63
C GLN A 330 -7.43 -9.55 -23.57
N LEU A 331 -8.69 -9.94 -23.79
CA LEU A 331 -9.43 -10.82 -22.88
C LEU A 331 -8.71 -12.17 -22.71
N GLN A 332 -8.29 -12.80 -23.81
CA GLN A 332 -7.59 -14.09 -23.76
C GLN A 332 -6.24 -13.99 -23.04
N LEU A 333 -5.50 -12.89 -23.21
CA LEU A 333 -4.26 -12.65 -22.49
C LEU A 333 -4.49 -12.51 -20.97
N VAL A 334 -5.44 -11.66 -20.57
CA VAL A 334 -5.78 -11.47 -19.14
C VAL A 334 -6.26 -12.78 -18.54
N PHE A 335 -7.13 -13.51 -19.24
CA PHE A 335 -7.67 -14.77 -18.77
C PHE A 335 -6.59 -15.86 -18.62
N SER A 336 -5.68 -15.97 -19.59
CA SER A 336 -4.54 -16.91 -19.54
C SER A 336 -3.62 -16.63 -18.34
N LEU A 337 -3.32 -15.36 -18.07
CA LEU A 337 -2.53 -14.96 -16.90
C LEU A 337 -3.26 -15.31 -15.60
N TYR A 338 -4.55 -14.98 -15.52
CA TYR A 338 -5.38 -15.29 -14.35
C TYR A 338 -5.45 -16.79 -14.05
N GLN A 339 -5.74 -17.62 -15.05
CA GLN A 339 -5.78 -19.08 -14.92
C GLN A 339 -4.44 -19.69 -14.49
N SER A 340 -3.33 -19.02 -14.84
CA SER A 340 -1.98 -19.45 -14.45
C SER A 340 -1.56 -18.98 -13.04
N GLY A 341 -2.47 -18.33 -12.28
CA GLY A 341 -2.16 -17.74 -10.97
C GLY A 341 -1.24 -16.51 -11.05
N LEU A 342 -1.20 -15.84 -12.20
CA LEU A 342 -0.37 -14.66 -12.50
C LEU A 342 -1.20 -13.37 -12.45
N ASP A 343 -2.08 -13.28 -11.47
CA ASP A 343 -3.09 -12.24 -11.40
C ASP A 343 -2.52 -10.84 -11.06
N ARG A 344 -1.43 -10.75 -10.27
CA ARG A 344 -0.70 -9.47 -10.12
C ARG A 344 0.02 -9.08 -11.40
N ALA A 345 0.52 -10.06 -12.15
CA ALA A 345 1.13 -9.78 -13.43
C ALA A 345 0.10 -9.21 -14.41
N ALA A 346 -1.12 -9.76 -14.45
CA ALA A 346 -2.21 -9.21 -15.24
C ALA A 346 -2.52 -7.75 -14.85
N LEU A 347 -2.66 -7.46 -13.54
CA LEU A 347 -2.91 -6.09 -13.08
C LEU A 347 -1.82 -5.09 -13.47
N ARG A 348 -0.54 -5.48 -13.33
CA ARG A 348 0.61 -4.61 -13.62
C ARG A 348 0.84 -4.43 -15.11
N LEU A 349 0.73 -5.50 -15.89
CA LEU A 349 0.91 -5.46 -17.34
C LEU A 349 -0.05 -4.49 -18.03
N PHE A 350 -1.31 -4.44 -17.57
CA PHE A 350 -2.34 -3.53 -18.09
C PHE A 350 -2.44 -2.21 -17.30
N GLY A 351 -1.75 -2.10 -16.15
CA GLY A 351 -1.78 -0.92 -15.27
C GLY A 351 -0.66 0.08 -15.51
N ASP A 352 0.55 -0.40 -15.85
CA ASP A 352 1.80 0.38 -15.94
C ASP A 352 1.97 1.15 -17.26
N ASP A 353 1.27 0.77 -18.32
CA ASP A 353 1.52 1.30 -19.68
C ASP A 353 0.99 2.72 -19.94
N GLY A 354 0.50 3.41 -18.90
CA GLY A 354 -0.19 4.71 -19.06
C GLY A 354 -1.45 4.65 -19.96
N ALA A 355 -1.81 3.46 -20.43
CA ALA A 355 -2.92 3.24 -21.35
C ALA A 355 -4.24 3.58 -20.66
N ASP A 356 -5.09 4.26 -21.42
CA ASP A 356 -6.48 4.51 -21.03
C ASP A 356 -7.18 3.16 -20.83
N SER A 357 -7.70 2.93 -19.62
CA SER A 357 -8.45 1.70 -19.33
C SER A 357 -9.69 1.58 -20.20
N ALA A 358 -10.20 2.67 -20.79
CA ALA A 358 -11.29 2.64 -21.77
C ALA A 358 -10.92 1.92 -23.08
N GLY A 359 -9.63 1.82 -23.42
CA GLY A 359 -9.13 1.09 -24.58
C GLY A 359 -9.07 -0.43 -24.39
N VAL A 360 -9.25 -0.91 -23.17
CA VAL A 360 -9.25 -2.35 -22.83
C VAL A 360 -10.66 -2.92 -23.02
N ASP A 361 -10.74 -4.15 -23.51
CA ASP A 361 -11.98 -4.93 -23.61
C ASP A 361 -12.84 -4.87 -22.33
N PRO A 362 -14.17 -4.62 -22.42
CA PRO A 362 -15.04 -4.57 -21.24
C PRO A 362 -15.02 -5.83 -20.37
N GLN A 363 -14.96 -7.04 -20.95
CA GLN A 363 -14.90 -8.28 -20.17
C GLN A 363 -13.55 -8.41 -19.46
N ALA A 364 -12.45 -8.06 -20.14
CA ALA A 364 -11.12 -8.02 -19.55
C ALA A 364 -11.05 -7.01 -18.39
N ARG A 365 -11.69 -5.84 -18.53
CA ARG A 365 -11.80 -4.84 -17.47
C ARG A 365 -12.59 -5.34 -16.26
N TYR A 366 -13.70 -6.06 -16.46
CA TYR A 366 -14.39 -6.70 -15.33
C TYR A 366 -13.48 -7.68 -14.60
N LEU A 367 -12.78 -8.55 -15.33
CA LEU A 367 -11.86 -9.53 -14.76
C LEU A 367 -10.71 -8.85 -13.99
N LEU A 368 -10.06 -7.85 -14.58
CA LEU A 368 -9.00 -7.07 -13.93
C LEU A 368 -9.51 -6.34 -12.69
N GLY A 369 -10.70 -5.74 -12.72
CA GLY A 369 -11.26 -5.10 -11.55
C GLY A 369 -11.67 -6.10 -10.46
N ASN A 370 -12.15 -7.30 -10.81
CA ASN A 370 -12.42 -8.39 -9.86
C ASN A 370 -11.13 -8.86 -9.18
N ILE A 371 -10.05 -9.03 -9.95
CA ILE A 371 -8.72 -9.35 -9.41
C ILE A 371 -8.24 -8.25 -8.46
N ALA A 372 -8.40 -6.98 -8.86
CA ALA A 372 -8.02 -5.84 -8.04
C ALA A 372 -8.80 -5.77 -6.72
N GLU A 373 -10.11 -5.99 -6.75
CA GLU A 373 -10.94 -6.06 -5.53
C GLU A 373 -10.50 -7.21 -4.62
N ALA A 374 -10.32 -8.43 -5.16
CA ALA A 374 -9.87 -9.59 -4.39
C ALA A 374 -8.48 -9.39 -3.75
N ARG A 375 -7.66 -8.52 -4.34
CA ARG A 375 -6.33 -8.16 -3.85
C ARG A 375 -6.29 -6.88 -3.02
N ASN A 376 -7.45 -6.37 -2.61
CA ASN A 376 -7.60 -5.16 -1.81
C ASN A 376 -6.89 -3.94 -2.45
N ALA A 377 -7.00 -3.81 -3.78
CA ALA A 377 -6.49 -2.68 -4.56
C ALA A 377 -7.67 -1.83 -5.08
N PRO A 378 -8.38 -1.08 -4.21
CA PRO A 378 -9.64 -0.43 -4.55
C PRO A 378 -9.51 0.61 -5.66
N LEU A 379 -8.40 1.36 -5.70
CA LEU A 379 -8.14 2.34 -6.76
C LEU A 379 -8.07 1.70 -8.15
N LEU A 380 -7.40 0.54 -8.26
CA LEU A 380 -7.32 -0.20 -9.52
C LEU A 380 -8.68 -0.81 -9.89
N ALA A 381 -9.43 -1.33 -8.93
CA ALA A 381 -10.77 -1.85 -9.17
C ALA A 381 -11.69 -0.78 -9.77
N VAL A 382 -11.70 0.43 -9.18
CA VAL A 382 -12.46 1.57 -9.70
C VAL A 382 -12.00 1.95 -11.12
N ARG A 383 -10.68 2.07 -11.35
CA ARG A 383 -10.13 2.42 -12.68
C ARG A 383 -10.59 1.46 -13.77
N TYR A 384 -10.61 0.16 -13.50
CA TYR A 384 -11.05 -0.83 -14.49
C TYR A 384 -12.56 -0.82 -14.68
N TRP A 385 -13.34 -0.65 -13.62
CA TRP A 385 -14.81 -0.69 -13.69
C TRP A 385 -15.47 0.60 -14.15
N GLN A 386 -14.77 1.74 -14.11
CA GLN A 386 -15.33 3.05 -14.41
C GLN A 386 -15.97 3.12 -15.82
N GLY A 387 -17.25 3.47 -15.88
CA GLY A 387 -17.97 3.60 -17.15
C GLY A 387 -18.42 2.28 -17.77
N LEU A 388 -18.23 1.14 -17.08
CA LEU A 388 -18.87 -0.12 -17.47
C LEU A 388 -20.32 -0.16 -16.98
N ALA A 389 -21.17 -0.83 -17.75
CA ALA A 389 -22.49 -1.26 -17.30
C ALA A 389 -22.35 -2.26 -16.13
N PRO A 390 -23.45 -2.75 -15.55
CA PRO A 390 -23.41 -3.96 -14.73
C PRO A 390 -23.04 -5.19 -15.58
N PRO A 391 -22.31 -6.18 -15.03
CA PRO A 391 -22.09 -7.44 -15.73
C PRO A 391 -23.42 -8.23 -15.86
N PRO A 392 -23.56 -9.14 -16.85
CA PRO A 392 -24.84 -9.78 -17.18
C PRO A 392 -25.49 -10.59 -16.04
N ASP A 393 -24.68 -11.04 -15.08
CA ASP A 393 -25.05 -11.85 -13.94
C ASP A 393 -25.33 -11.04 -12.66
N ALA A 394 -25.12 -9.72 -12.69
CA ALA A 394 -25.35 -8.85 -11.54
C ALA A 394 -26.48 -7.85 -11.80
N SER A 395 -27.28 -7.59 -10.76
CA SER A 395 -28.24 -6.49 -10.81
C SER A 395 -27.52 -5.14 -10.87
N ALA A 396 -28.17 -4.13 -11.45
CA ALA A 396 -27.62 -2.78 -11.53
C ALA A 396 -27.39 -2.18 -10.13
N GLU A 397 -28.23 -2.58 -9.18
CA GLU A 397 -28.19 -2.18 -7.79
C GLU A 397 -26.97 -2.77 -7.06
N GLU A 398 -26.74 -4.08 -7.20
CA GLU A 398 -25.56 -4.74 -6.62
C GLU A 398 -24.26 -4.18 -7.20
N TRP A 399 -24.25 -3.91 -8.51
CA TRP A 399 -23.11 -3.31 -9.17
C TRP A 399 -22.81 -1.90 -8.64
N ALA A 400 -23.83 -1.05 -8.54
CA ALA A 400 -23.69 0.31 -8.04
C ALA A 400 -23.15 0.34 -6.61
N VAL A 401 -23.66 -0.51 -5.71
CA VAL A 401 -23.16 -0.58 -4.32
C VAL A 401 -21.74 -1.11 -4.28
N ARG A 402 -21.40 -2.13 -5.08
CA ARG A 402 -20.03 -2.68 -5.14
C ARG A 402 -19.02 -1.63 -5.64
N LEU A 403 -19.37 -0.88 -6.68
CA LEU A 403 -18.56 0.24 -7.18
C LEU A 403 -18.39 1.33 -6.10
N ALA A 404 -19.48 1.72 -5.42
CA ALA A 404 -19.42 2.69 -4.34
C ALA A 404 -18.51 2.24 -3.19
N THR A 405 -18.53 0.94 -2.84
CA THR A 405 -17.61 0.39 -1.82
C THR A 405 -16.15 0.55 -2.25
N MET A 406 -15.80 0.26 -3.51
CA MET A 406 -14.43 0.44 -3.98
C MET A 406 -14.03 1.92 -4.07
N GLN A 407 -14.94 2.82 -4.48
CA GLN A 407 -14.71 4.27 -4.49
C GLN A 407 -14.43 4.81 -3.08
N TRP A 408 -15.21 4.35 -2.08
CA TRP A 408 -14.97 4.71 -0.69
C TRP A 408 -13.59 4.25 -0.21
N ARG A 409 -13.26 2.98 -0.43
CA ARG A 409 -11.97 2.39 -0.02
C ARG A 409 -10.78 2.97 -0.78
N SER A 410 -10.97 3.55 -1.95
CA SER A 410 -9.92 4.29 -2.68
C SER A 410 -9.78 5.75 -2.24
N GLY A 411 -10.52 6.20 -1.22
CA GLY A 411 -10.51 7.58 -0.72
C GLY A 411 -11.43 8.54 -1.50
N ALA A 412 -12.16 8.07 -2.52
CA ALA A 412 -13.06 8.86 -3.33
C ALA A 412 -14.46 8.94 -2.70
N ALA A 413 -14.56 9.50 -1.49
CA ALA A 413 -15.79 9.54 -0.70
C ALA A 413 -16.98 10.20 -1.43
N GLU A 414 -16.75 11.32 -2.11
CA GLU A 414 -17.81 12.01 -2.88
C GLU A 414 -18.28 11.21 -4.09
N ALA A 415 -17.38 10.47 -4.75
CA ALA A 415 -17.75 9.59 -5.85
C ALA A 415 -18.63 8.44 -5.34
N ALA A 416 -18.27 7.84 -4.20
CA ALA A 416 -19.07 6.80 -3.55
C ALA A 416 -20.47 7.32 -3.19
N ALA A 417 -20.55 8.48 -2.55
CA ALA A 417 -21.81 9.11 -2.20
C ALA A 417 -22.65 9.45 -3.45
N GLY A 418 -22.02 9.98 -4.50
CA GLY A 418 -22.66 10.25 -5.78
C GLY A 418 -23.29 9.00 -6.41
N THR A 419 -22.57 7.88 -6.42
CA THR A 419 -23.06 6.58 -6.92
C THR A 419 -24.28 6.10 -6.14
N LEU A 420 -24.25 6.18 -4.81
CA LEU A 420 -25.37 5.77 -3.96
C LEU A 420 -26.59 6.72 -4.04
N ARG A 421 -26.37 8.03 -4.19
CA ARG A 421 -27.46 8.99 -4.47
C ARG A 421 -28.14 8.69 -5.80
N ALA A 422 -27.36 8.38 -6.84
CA ALA A 422 -27.90 8.01 -8.15
C ALA A 422 -28.72 6.72 -8.05
N LEU A 423 -28.25 5.74 -7.29
CA LEU A 423 -28.99 4.51 -6.99
C LEU A 423 -30.33 4.82 -6.29
N ALA A 424 -30.32 5.64 -5.24
CA ALA A 424 -31.52 6.00 -4.49
C ALA A 424 -32.58 6.70 -5.37
N LYS A 425 -32.16 7.56 -6.32
CA LYS A 425 -33.05 8.26 -7.25
C LYS A 425 -33.80 7.34 -8.21
N ARG A 426 -33.32 6.12 -8.46
CA ARG A 426 -34.01 5.15 -9.34
C ARG A 426 -35.27 4.57 -8.69
N ALA A 427 -35.40 4.69 -7.37
CA ALA A 427 -36.56 4.23 -6.60
C ALA A 427 -36.93 2.75 -6.82
N GLN A 428 -35.95 1.90 -7.16
CA GLN A 428 -36.15 0.45 -7.32
C GLN A 428 -35.81 -0.29 -6.02
N PRO A 429 -36.52 -1.39 -5.69
CA PRO A 429 -36.19 -2.21 -4.52
C PRO A 429 -34.74 -2.70 -4.58
N LEU A 430 -34.05 -2.60 -3.44
CA LEU A 430 -32.66 -2.99 -3.29
C LEU A 430 -32.59 -4.49 -2.94
N PRO A 431 -31.93 -5.33 -3.77
CA PRO A 431 -31.72 -6.75 -3.44
C PRO A 431 -30.99 -6.93 -2.09
N ASP A 432 -31.29 -8.01 -1.36
CA ASP A 432 -30.69 -8.23 -0.03
C ASP A 432 -29.15 -8.17 -0.01
N PRO A 433 -28.42 -8.76 -0.98
CA PRO A 433 -26.96 -8.66 -1.02
C PRO A 433 -26.47 -7.22 -1.21
N ALA A 434 -27.17 -6.42 -2.03
CA ALA A 434 -26.85 -5.00 -2.22
C ALA A 434 -27.12 -4.19 -0.95
N ALA A 435 -28.26 -4.43 -0.29
CA ALA A 435 -28.63 -3.77 0.95
C ALA A 435 -27.64 -4.10 2.09
N GLY A 436 -27.23 -5.37 2.21
CA GLY A 436 -26.21 -5.80 3.15
C GLY A 436 -24.86 -5.12 2.91
N ARG A 437 -24.41 -5.01 1.66
CA ARG A 437 -23.15 -4.31 1.31
C ARG A 437 -23.25 -2.81 1.55
N ALA A 438 -24.39 -2.18 1.26
CA ALA A 438 -24.61 -0.76 1.54
C ALA A 438 -24.56 -0.45 3.04
N LEU A 439 -25.16 -1.32 3.87
CA LEU A 439 -25.08 -1.22 5.33
C LEU A 439 -23.65 -1.40 5.83
N ALA A 440 -22.89 -2.36 5.29
CA ALA A 440 -21.48 -2.55 5.64
C ALA A 440 -20.64 -1.30 5.30
N LEU A 441 -20.86 -0.71 4.12
CA LEU A 441 -20.21 0.53 3.72
C LEU A 441 -20.56 1.70 4.65
N ALA A 442 -21.82 1.85 5.06
CA ALA A 442 -22.20 2.87 6.03
C ALA A 442 -21.53 2.68 7.40
N ARG A 443 -21.32 1.43 7.83
CA ARG A 443 -20.55 1.12 9.05
C ARG A 443 -19.07 1.49 8.89
N GLU A 444 -18.48 1.27 7.72
CA GLU A 444 -17.11 1.74 7.40
C GLU A 444 -17.03 3.28 7.47
N MET A 445 -18.05 4.00 6.96
CA MET A 445 -18.13 5.46 7.06
C MET A 445 -18.20 5.95 8.52
N LEU A 446 -18.99 5.27 9.37
CA LEU A 446 -19.06 5.59 10.80
C LEU A 446 -17.73 5.35 11.51
N ALA A 447 -17.08 4.22 11.24
CA ALA A 447 -15.76 3.91 11.80
C ALA A 447 -14.69 4.93 11.38
N ALA A 448 -14.83 5.55 10.20
CA ALA A 448 -13.97 6.61 9.70
C ALA A 448 -14.37 8.02 10.19
N ALA A 449 -15.22 8.14 11.21
CA ALA A 449 -15.73 9.41 11.75
C ALA A 449 -16.41 10.30 10.69
N LYS A 450 -17.16 9.68 9.76
CA LYS A 450 -18.02 10.38 8.77
C LYS A 450 -19.50 10.07 9.00
N PRO A 451 -20.08 10.41 10.17
CA PRO A 451 -21.47 10.09 10.50
C PRO A 451 -22.48 10.77 9.58
N ASP A 452 -22.18 11.98 9.09
CA ASP A 452 -23.08 12.71 8.18
C ASP A 452 -23.26 11.97 6.84
N LEU A 453 -22.16 11.48 6.26
CA LEU A 453 -22.20 10.67 5.03
C LEU A 453 -22.94 9.36 5.25
N ALA A 454 -22.63 8.66 6.34
CA ALA A 454 -23.33 7.41 6.67
C ALA A 454 -24.84 7.64 6.82
N GLN A 455 -25.23 8.73 7.50
CA GLN A 455 -26.62 9.09 7.71
C GLN A 455 -27.32 9.46 6.40
N GLU A 456 -26.68 10.28 5.56
CA GLU A 456 -27.20 10.65 4.23
C GLU A 456 -27.49 9.40 3.39
N MET A 457 -26.50 8.48 3.31
CA MET A 457 -26.61 7.28 2.48
C MET A 457 -27.66 6.30 3.01
N LEU A 458 -27.63 6.01 4.31
CA LEU A 458 -28.60 5.08 4.92
C LEU A 458 -30.03 5.63 4.81
N ALA A 459 -30.24 6.93 5.03
CA ALA A 459 -31.56 7.53 4.91
C ALA A 459 -32.10 7.47 3.48
N ALA A 460 -31.23 7.67 2.48
CA ALA A 460 -31.60 7.60 1.06
C ALA A 460 -31.95 6.16 0.61
N LEU A 461 -31.27 5.15 1.13
CA LEU A 461 -31.45 3.75 0.74
C LEU A 461 -32.51 3.00 1.57
N LEU A 462 -32.84 3.49 2.76
CA LEU A 462 -33.81 2.88 3.67
C LEU A 462 -35.17 2.53 3.00
N PRO A 463 -35.79 3.41 2.18
CA PRO A 463 -37.08 3.10 1.56
C PRO A 463 -37.01 1.96 0.53
N LEU A 464 -35.81 1.64 0.05
CA LEU A 464 -35.59 0.64 -0.99
C LEU A 464 -35.26 -0.73 -0.40
N ALA A 465 -34.88 -0.80 0.88
CA ALA A 465 -34.47 -2.02 1.53
C ALA A 465 -35.67 -2.90 1.93
N GLY A 466 -35.52 -4.23 1.81
CA GLY A 466 -36.48 -5.17 2.40
C GLY A 466 -36.56 -5.03 3.93
N ARG A 467 -37.69 -5.45 4.54
CA ARG A 467 -37.99 -5.21 5.98
C ARG A 467 -36.85 -5.53 6.95
N SER A 468 -36.19 -6.68 6.76
CA SER A 468 -35.06 -7.10 7.60
C SER A 468 -33.87 -6.13 7.51
N ARG A 469 -33.49 -5.74 6.29
CA ARG A 469 -32.38 -4.80 6.07
C ARG A 469 -32.75 -3.38 6.46
N ALA A 470 -33.99 -2.96 6.22
CA ALA A 470 -34.50 -1.66 6.65
C ALA A 470 -34.37 -1.51 8.18
N ARG A 471 -34.67 -2.57 8.93
CA ARG A 471 -34.47 -2.61 10.39
C ARG A 471 -33.01 -2.40 10.80
N GLU A 472 -32.07 -3.09 10.17
CA GLU A 472 -30.66 -2.93 10.45
C GLU A 472 -30.13 -1.54 10.07
N MET A 473 -30.61 -0.98 8.93
CA MET A 473 -30.29 0.38 8.49
C MET A 473 -30.83 1.43 9.47
N LEU A 474 -32.05 1.25 10.00
CA LEU A 474 -32.61 2.10 11.05
C LEU A 474 -31.76 2.06 12.32
N TYR A 475 -31.29 0.88 12.73
CA TYR A 475 -30.40 0.78 13.88
C TYR A 475 -29.08 1.54 13.64
N ALA A 476 -28.48 1.38 12.46
CA ALA A 476 -27.25 2.09 12.09
C ALA A 476 -27.46 3.61 12.00
N LEU A 477 -28.61 4.08 11.51
CA LEU A 477 -29.01 5.49 11.54
C LEU A 477 -29.13 6.04 12.97
N GLY A 478 -29.66 5.22 13.89
CA GLY A 478 -29.68 5.56 15.32
C GLY A 478 -28.29 5.80 15.89
N GLY A 479 -27.35 4.89 15.61
CA GLY A 479 -25.95 5.05 16.02
C GLY A 479 -25.24 6.26 15.40
N ALA A 480 -25.48 6.53 14.11
CA ALA A 480 -24.98 7.72 13.42
C ALA A 480 -25.49 9.02 14.09
N ALA A 481 -26.80 9.12 14.32
CA ALA A 481 -27.41 10.27 14.99
C ALA A 481 -26.92 10.43 16.44
N GLU A 482 -26.73 9.33 17.19
CA GLU A 482 -26.18 9.37 18.55
C GLU A 482 -24.76 9.94 18.56
N SER A 483 -23.90 9.49 17.63
CA SER A 483 -22.53 10.02 17.51
C SER A 483 -22.47 11.52 17.15
N ALA A 484 -23.51 12.03 16.48
CA ALA A 484 -23.68 13.44 16.17
C ALA A 484 -24.39 14.23 17.29
N ALA A 485 -24.58 13.62 18.47
CA ALA A 485 -25.32 14.16 19.61
C ALA A 485 -26.79 14.55 19.30
N GLN A 486 -27.38 13.99 18.23
CA GLN A 486 -28.79 14.19 17.85
C GLN A 486 -29.69 13.20 18.58
N PHE A 487 -29.68 13.23 19.93
CA PHE A 487 -30.25 12.18 20.77
C PHE A 487 -31.75 11.92 20.52
N ALA A 488 -32.55 12.97 20.28
CA ALA A 488 -33.98 12.80 19.95
C ALA A 488 -34.19 12.01 18.64
N ARG A 489 -33.36 12.29 17.63
CA ARG A 489 -33.41 11.63 16.32
C ARG A 489 -32.86 10.20 16.39
N ALA A 490 -31.81 9.98 17.18
CA ALA A 490 -31.28 8.65 17.46
C ALA A 490 -32.36 7.75 18.08
N ALA A 491 -33.09 8.27 19.07
CA ALA A 491 -34.20 7.57 19.70
C ALA A 491 -35.31 7.18 18.70
N ASP A 492 -35.73 8.09 17.81
CA ASP A 492 -36.71 7.78 16.75
C ASP A 492 -36.25 6.61 15.88
N TYR A 493 -35.02 6.66 15.37
CA TYR A 493 -34.48 5.61 14.51
C TYR A 493 -34.40 4.25 15.23
N PHE A 494 -33.96 4.23 16.49
CA PHE A 494 -33.92 3.01 17.29
C PHE A 494 -35.32 2.45 17.57
N LEU A 495 -36.32 3.28 17.89
CA LEU A 495 -37.70 2.81 18.08
C LEU A 495 -38.28 2.23 16.79
N ARG A 496 -38.08 2.91 15.66
CA ARG A 496 -38.52 2.41 14.35
C ARG A 496 -37.83 1.10 13.99
N SER A 497 -36.55 0.93 14.32
CA SER A 497 -35.85 -0.35 14.18
C SER A 497 -36.47 -1.45 15.04
N ALA A 498 -36.81 -1.14 16.30
CA ALA A 498 -37.44 -2.11 17.19
C ALA A 498 -38.83 -2.56 16.72
N LEU A 499 -39.54 -1.69 16.00
CA LEU A 499 -40.90 -1.91 15.50
C LEU A 499 -40.95 -2.40 14.03
N ALA A 500 -39.82 -2.52 13.35
CA ALA A 500 -39.77 -2.77 11.91
C ALA A 500 -40.24 -4.17 11.48
N LEU A 501 -40.25 -5.14 12.40
CA LEU A 501 -40.76 -6.50 12.14
C LEU A 501 -42.01 -6.74 13.00
N ASP A 502 -43.10 -7.12 12.34
CA ASP A 502 -44.36 -7.52 12.99
C ASP A 502 -44.20 -8.91 13.64
N SER A 503 -43.51 -8.97 14.79
CA SER A 503 -43.32 -10.20 15.56
C SER A 503 -44.16 -10.17 16.85
N PRO A 504 -44.91 -11.23 17.17
CA PRO A 504 -45.68 -11.32 18.41
C PRO A 504 -44.81 -11.41 19.67
N ALA A 505 -43.54 -11.81 19.53
CA ALA A 505 -42.56 -11.83 20.61
C ALA A 505 -41.35 -10.95 20.25
N PRO A 506 -40.84 -10.11 21.18
CA PRO A 506 -39.68 -9.29 20.93
C PRO A 506 -38.41 -10.14 20.86
N ASP A 507 -37.67 -9.98 19.79
CA ASP A 507 -36.37 -10.63 19.59
C ASP A 507 -35.22 -9.79 20.18
N ALA A 508 -34.02 -10.36 20.18
CA ALA A 508 -32.84 -9.70 20.76
C ALA A 508 -32.53 -8.32 20.14
N PRO A 509 -32.58 -8.12 18.80
CA PRO A 509 -32.34 -6.81 18.23
C PRO A 509 -33.42 -5.77 18.60
N ALA A 510 -34.68 -6.18 18.88
CA ALA A 510 -35.74 -5.25 19.28
C ALA A 510 -35.53 -4.77 20.72
N LEU A 511 -35.09 -5.68 21.58
CA LEU A 511 -34.70 -5.36 22.96
C LEU A 511 -33.51 -4.39 22.98
N GLN A 512 -32.47 -4.68 22.19
CA GLN A 512 -31.30 -3.83 22.06
C GLN A 512 -31.65 -2.43 21.54
N ALA A 513 -32.46 -2.35 20.48
CA ALA A 513 -32.91 -1.09 19.91
C ALA A 513 -33.75 -0.27 20.90
N ARG A 514 -34.68 -0.88 21.65
CA ARG A 514 -35.46 -0.16 22.67
C ARG A 514 -34.62 0.32 23.85
N LEU A 515 -33.60 -0.45 24.25
CA LEU A 515 -32.66 0.00 25.28
C LEU A 515 -31.85 1.23 24.80
N ALA A 516 -31.33 1.18 23.57
CA ALA A 516 -30.62 2.31 22.96
C ALA A 516 -31.53 3.54 22.81
N ALA A 517 -32.79 3.34 22.41
CA ALA A 517 -33.78 4.41 22.35
C ALA A 517 -34.03 5.05 23.72
N ALA A 518 -34.20 4.25 24.78
CA ALA A 518 -34.45 4.73 26.14
C ALA A 518 -33.30 5.62 26.63
N MET A 519 -32.05 5.20 26.41
CA MET A 519 -30.86 5.98 26.75
C MET A 519 -30.79 7.31 26.00
N ASN A 520 -31.13 7.31 24.70
CA ASN A 520 -31.12 8.51 23.88
C ASN A 520 -32.29 9.46 24.22
N LEU A 521 -33.48 8.94 24.56
CA LEU A 521 -34.60 9.74 25.08
C LEU A 521 -34.23 10.45 26.39
N ALA A 522 -33.56 9.74 27.30
CA ALA A 522 -33.07 10.30 28.56
C ALA A 522 -32.11 11.48 28.33
N ARG A 523 -31.12 11.29 27.44
CA ARG A 523 -30.16 12.34 27.06
C ARG A 523 -30.80 13.52 26.33
N ALA A 524 -31.87 13.27 25.60
CA ALA A 524 -32.66 14.31 24.93
C ALA A 524 -33.64 15.06 25.85
N GLY A 525 -33.80 14.62 27.12
CA GLY A 525 -34.69 15.25 28.10
C GLY A 525 -36.11 14.67 28.16
N TYR A 526 -36.45 13.67 27.35
CA TYR A 526 -37.75 13.00 27.34
C TYR A 526 -37.83 11.91 28.42
N ARG A 527 -37.86 12.32 29.69
CA ARG A 527 -37.72 11.40 30.85
C ARG A 527 -38.85 10.39 30.97
N ASP A 528 -40.10 10.80 30.74
CA ASP A 528 -41.25 9.89 30.86
C ASP A 528 -41.26 8.84 29.75
N ASP A 529 -40.91 9.23 28.52
CA ASP A 529 -40.74 8.29 27.40
C ASP A 529 -39.58 7.32 27.63
N ALA A 530 -38.44 7.82 28.14
CA ALA A 530 -37.31 6.98 28.52
C ALA A 530 -37.69 5.96 29.60
N ARG A 531 -38.42 6.39 30.64
CA ARG A 531 -38.94 5.52 31.71
C ARG A 531 -39.82 4.42 31.14
N ALA A 532 -40.75 4.76 30.24
CA ALA A 532 -41.64 3.79 29.60
C ALA A 532 -40.85 2.73 28.80
N GLN A 533 -39.83 3.14 28.05
CA GLN A 533 -38.99 2.20 27.29
C GLN A 533 -38.14 1.30 28.20
N PHE A 534 -37.52 1.82 29.25
CA PHE A 534 -36.76 0.99 30.21
C PHE A 534 -37.66 -0.04 30.91
N GLN A 535 -38.84 0.37 31.37
CA GLN A 535 -39.82 -0.54 31.97
C GLN A 535 -40.27 -1.63 30.99
N TRP A 536 -40.46 -1.27 29.72
CA TRP A 536 -40.76 -2.26 28.68
C TRP A 536 -39.62 -3.27 28.52
N VAL A 537 -38.36 -2.83 28.48
CA VAL A 537 -37.19 -3.74 28.39
C VAL A 537 -37.12 -4.67 29.62
N LEU A 538 -37.37 -4.15 30.83
CA LEU A 538 -37.39 -4.96 32.05
C LEU A 538 -38.46 -6.05 32.04
N LYS A 539 -39.61 -5.79 31.42
CA LYS A 539 -40.71 -6.75 31.32
C LYS A 539 -40.47 -7.83 30.25
N ASN A 540 -39.72 -7.50 29.20
CA ASN A 540 -39.62 -8.34 28.00
C ASN A 540 -38.23 -8.98 27.79
N SER A 541 -37.17 -8.49 28.43
CA SER A 541 -35.82 -9.04 28.32
C SER A 541 -35.59 -10.20 29.29
N LYS A 542 -34.88 -11.23 28.83
CA LYS A 542 -34.27 -12.27 29.69
C LYS A 542 -32.75 -12.11 29.82
N ASP A 543 -32.16 -11.16 29.11
CA ASP A 543 -30.72 -10.88 29.13
C ASP A 543 -30.37 -10.02 30.35
N ALA A 544 -29.50 -10.55 31.22
CA ALA A 544 -29.03 -9.88 32.42
C ALA A 544 -28.38 -8.52 32.15
N ALA A 545 -27.61 -8.40 31.06
CA ALA A 545 -26.92 -7.14 30.73
C ALA A 545 -27.92 -6.03 30.37
N HIS A 546 -28.98 -6.37 29.62
CA HIS A 546 -30.07 -5.43 29.31
C HIS A 546 -30.84 -5.03 30.58
N LEU A 547 -31.14 -6.00 31.46
CA LEU A 547 -31.86 -5.74 32.71
C LEU A 547 -31.07 -4.82 33.65
N ASP A 548 -29.77 -5.08 33.81
CA ASP A 548 -28.90 -4.29 34.69
C ASP A 548 -28.70 -2.87 34.16
N THR A 549 -28.51 -2.73 32.85
CA THR A 549 -28.41 -1.41 32.20
C THR A 549 -29.72 -0.63 32.37
N ALA A 550 -30.86 -1.26 32.10
CA ALA A 550 -32.16 -0.62 32.25
C ALA A 550 -32.45 -0.18 33.69
N ARG A 551 -32.15 -1.01 34.71
CA ARG A 551 -32.32 -0.64 36.13
C ARG A 551 -31.44 0.55 36.52
N ARG A 552 -30.18 0.52 36.11
CA ARG A 552 -29.19 1.56 36.44
C ARG A 552 -29.58 2.91 35.85
N GLU A 553 -29.98 2.94 34.58
CA GLU A 553 -30.38 4.18 33.93
C GLU A 553 -31.75 4.68 34.45
N LEU A 554 -32.68 3.78 34.77
CA LEU A 554 -33.97 4.13 35.37
C LEU A 554 -33.82 4.82 36.74
N SER A 555 -32.83 4.44 37.55
CA SER A 555 -32.55 5.10 38.84
C SER A 555 -31.91 6.48 38.71
N ARG A 556 -31.43 6.85 37.51
CA ARG A 556 -30.75 8.12 37.22
C ARG A 556 -31.68 9.18 36.59
N LEU A 557 -32.86 8.78 36.12
CA LEU A 557 -33.91 9.64 35.54
C LEU A 557 -34.65 10.43 36.62
#